data_AF-T0FHA1-F1
#
_entry.id   AF-T0FHA1-F1
#
_cell.length_a   1.000
_cell.length_b   1.000
_cell.length_c   1.000
_cell.angle_alpha   90.00
_cell.angle_beta   90.00
_cell.angle_gamma   90.00
#
_symmetry.space_group_name_H-M   'P 1'
#
loop_
_entity.id
_entity.type
_entity.pdbx_description
1 polymer ?
#
loop_
_entity_poly.entity_id
_entity_poly.type
_entity_poly.pdbx_seq_one_letter_code
_entity_poly.pdbx_strand_id
1 'polypeptide(L)' 'MKFRKNIFTNMPDFVRTNEWFGSGGSANRPIIISEKVKEIIEKNKWRGVFSNSIELI' A
#
# COMPACT_ATOMS: atom_id res chain seq x y z
N MET A 1 -3.62 1.76 9.53
CA MET A 1 -4.59 0.89 8.83
C MET A 1 -4.22 -0.55 9.11
N LYS A 2 -5.20 -1.41 9.38
CA LYS A 2 -4.98 -2.77 9.88
C LYS A 2 -5.37 -3.79 8.82
N PHE A 3 -4.44 -4.67 8.43
CA PHE A 3 -4.68 -5.71 7.42
C PHE A 3 -4.35 -7.09 7.96
N ARG A 4 -5.09 -8.12 7.51
CA ARG A 4 -4.81 -9.50 7.90
C ARG A 4 -3.50 -9.98 7.29
N LYS A 5 -2.57 -10.49 8.09
CA LYS A 5 -1.22 -10.89 7.62
C LYS A 5 -1.26 -11.94 6.49
N ASN A 6 -2.24 -12.85 6.51
CA ASN A 6 -2.40 -13.93 5.53
C ASN A 6 -2.65 -13.44 4.09
N ILE A 7 -3.07 -12.18 3.91
CA ILE A 7 -3.23 -11.64 2.56
C ILE A 7 -1.88 -11.42 1.89
N PHE A 8 -0.80 -11.20 2.64
CA PHE A 8 0.54 -10.86 2.12
C PHE A 8 1.43 -12.06 1.80
N THR A 9 0.99 -13.28 2.12
CA THR A 9 1.73 -14.50 1.78
C THR A 9 1.74 -14.69 0.26
N ASN A 10 2.92 -14.60 -0.36
CA ASN A 10 3.14 -14.80 -1.80
C ASN A 10 2.50 -13.74 -2.71
N MET A 11 2.33 -12.50 -2.22
CA MET A 11 1.79 -11.39 -3.01
C MET A 11 2.82 -10.75 -3.97
N PRO A 12 2.36 -10.19 -5.10
CA PRO A 12 3.15 -9.27 -5.91
C PRO A 12 3.64 -8.05 -5.12
N ASP A 13 4.70 -7.42 -5.63
CA ASP A 13 5.32 -6.21 -5.06
C ASP A 13 4.37 -5.00 -4.99
N PHE A 14 3.29 -4.99 -5.79
CA PHE A 14 2.21 -4.00 -5.76
C PHE A 14 0.87 -4.72 -5.70
N VAL A 15 0.08 -4.43 -4.66
CA VAL A 15 -1.27 -4.98 -4.54
C VAL A 15 -2.28 -3.89 -4.24
N ARG A 16 -3.33 -3.84 -5.05
CA ARG A 16 -4.48 -2.97 -4.81
C ARG A 16 -5.44 -3.66 -3.85
N THR A 17 -5.77 -3.01 -2.74
CA THR A 17 -6.71 -3.50 -1.72
C THR A 17 -8.11 -3.64 -2.30
N ASN A 18 -9.04 -4.39 -1.72
CA ASN A 18 -10.46 -4.34 -2.15
C ASN A 18 -11.25 -3.28 -1.37
N GLU A 19 -10.64 -2.76 -0.33
CA GLU A 19 -11.16 -1.79 0.60
C GLU A 19 -11.09 -0.37 0.00
N TRP A 20 -12.18 0.36 0.15
CA TRP A 20 -12.30 1.77 -0.18
C TRP A 20 -12.44 2.57 1.11
N PHE A 21 -11.77 3.72 1.19
CA PHE A 21 -11.78 4.61 2.34
C PHE A 21 -12.29 5.98 1.91
N GLY A 22 -13.27 6.53 2.63
CA GLY A 22 -13.97 7.77 2.29
C GLY A 22 -15.29 7.53 1.56
N SER A 23 -15.85 8.58 0.96
CA SER A 23 -17.14 8.53 0.28
C SER A 23 -17.16 9.39 -0.99
N GLY A 24 -18.03 9.03 -1.93
CA GLY A 24 -18.23 9.77 -3.18
C GLY A 24 -16.96 9.86 -4.05
N GLY A 25 -16.76 11.01 -4.71
CA GLY A 25 -15.60 11.26 -5.58
C GLY A 25 -14.25 11.32 -4.85
N SER A 26 -14.24 11.35 -3.52
CA SER A 26 -13.04 11.38 -2.69
C SER A 26 -12.65 10.00 -2.13
N ALA A 27 -13.38 8.94 -2.50
CA ALA A 27 -13.06 7.59 -2.06
C ALA A 27 -11.68 7.17 -2.60
N ASN A 28 -10.79 6.78 -1.70
CA ASN A 28 -9.46 6.29 -2.04
C ASN A 28 -9.37 4.77 -1.87
N ARG A 29 -8.62 4.14 -2.76
CA ARG A 29 -8.34 2.70 -2.75
C ARG A 29 -6.83 2.49 -2.66
N PRO A 30 -6.30 2.20 -1.45
CA PRO A 30 -4.87 2.09 -1.22
C PRO A 30 -4.19 1.02 -2.11
N ILE A 31 -2.92 1.27 -2.39
CA ILE A 31 -2.00 0.28 -2.96
C ILE A 31 -1.00 -0.06 -1.86
N ILE A 32 -0.87 -1.35 -1.57
CA ILE A 32 0.15 -1.87 -0.66
C ILE A 32 1.35 -2.26 -1.50
N ILE A 33 2.53 -1.92 -1.01
CA ILE A 33 3.80 -2.22 -1.64
C ILE A 33 4.66 -3.08 -0.73
N SER A 34 5.52 -3.92 -1.30
CA SER A 34 6.54 -4.62 -0.53
C SER A 34 7.60 -3.64 0.01
N GLU A 35 8.35 -4.06 1.03
CA GLU A 35 9.46 -3.25 1.55
C GLU A 35 10.52 -2.98 0.47
N LYS A 36 10.76 -3.96 -0.41
CA LYS A 36 11.67 -3.82 -1.56
C LYS A 36 11.28 -2.65 -2.47
N VAL A 37 9.99 -2.51 -2.79
CA VAL A 37 9.52 -1.40 -3.63
C VAL A 37 9.68 -0.07 -2.91
N LYS A 38 9.35 -0.02 -1.62
CA LYS A 38 9.52 1.18 -0.80
C LYS A 38 10.98 1.67 -0.82
N GLU A 39 11.93 0.76 -0.63
CA GLU A 39 13.37 1.07 -0.71
C GLU A 39 13.77 1.64 -2.08
N ILE A 40 13.24 1.08 -3.17
CA ILE A 40 13.51 1.58 -4.54
C ILE A 40 12.97 3.00 -4.72
N ILE A 41 11.74 3.27 -4.27
CA ILE A 41 11.09 4.57 -4.35
C ILE A 41 11.90 5.63 -3.59
N GLU A 42 12.29 5.31 -2.34
CA GLU A 42 13.07 6.20 -1.48
C GLU A 42 14.45 6.47 -2.07
N LYS A 43 15.16 5.43 -2.52
CA LYS A 43 16.49 5.54 -3.14
C LYS A 43 16.47 6.43 -4.38
N ASN A 44 15.44 6.32 -5.21
CA ASN A 44 15.33 7.04 -6.48
C ASN A 44 14.53 8.35 -6.38
N LYS A 45 14.04 8.72 -5.20
CA LYS A 45 13.28 9.96 -4.94
C LYS A 45 12.11 10.17 -5.91
N TRP A 46 11.31 9.13 -6.13
CA TRP A 46 10.15 9.22 -7.02
C TRP A 46 9.17 10.30 -6.53
N ARG A 47 8.67 11.11 -7.47
CA ARG A 47 7.78 12.24 -7.15
C ARG A 47 6.33 11.76 -7.08
N GLY A 48 5.56 12.36 -6.17
CA GLY A 48 4.11 12.10 -6.04
C GLY A 48 3.76 10.82 -5.31
N VAL A 49 4.72 10.16 -4.66
CA VAL A 49 4.46 8.99 -3.81
C VAL A 49 4.27 9.45 -2.37
N PHE A 50 3.14 9.07 -1.78
CA PHE A 50 2.85 9.26 -0.37
C PHE A 50 2.60 7.88 0.25
N SER A 51 3.51 7.43 1.11
CA SER A 51 3.42 6.12 1.76
C SER A 51 3.25 6.29 3.26
N ASN A 52 2.32 5.53 3.83
CA ASN A 52 2.12 5.42 5.27
C ASN A 52 2.35 3.97 5.70
N SER A 53 2.98 3.75 6.85
CA SER A 53 3.12 2.41 7.42
C SER A 53 1.75 1.81 7.75
N ILE A 54 1.62 0.51 7.51
CA ILE A 54 0.43 -0.27 7.85
C ILE A 54 0.76 -1.28 8.95
N GLU A 55 -0.22 -1.58 9.80
CA GLU A 55 -0.11 -2.65 10.79
C GLU A 55 -0.72 -3.93 10.24
N LEU A 56 0.03 -5.03 10.38
CA LEU A 56 -0.45 -6.37 10.07
C LEU A 56 -0.95 -7.04 11.34
N ILE A 57 -2.16 -7.59 11.30
CA ILE A 57 -2.79 -8.34 12.41
C ILE A 57 -3.05 -9.78 11.99
#